data_AF-A0A3M1UP29-F1
#
_entry.id   AF-A0A3M1UP29-F1
#
_cell.length_a   1.000
_cell.length_b   1.000
_cell.length_c   1.000
_cell.angle_alpha   90.00
_cell.angle_beta   90.00
_cell.angle_gamma   90.00
#
_symmetry.space_group_name_H-M   'P 1'
#
loop_
_entity.id
_entity.type
_entity.pdbx_description
1 polymer ?
#
loop_
_entity_poly.entity_id
_entity_poly.type
_entity_poly.pdbx_seq_one_letter_code
_entity_poly.pdbx_strand_id
1 'polypeptide(L)'
;MLKNYGGASRRARRWGLKLLPYASVIASVLFVKRGLCKTGNKCILQGKWQQNMETMAKEIPDQVKKAVRQIDKDAAIILFGSRARGDSNSNSDWDFLILLNNPVTSELEEIIRNKIYDIELKTDEVITAIIEQKTEWEKYQEALLYKNIAEQGKLVA
;
A
#
# COMPACT_ATOMS: atom_id res chain seq x y z
N MET A 1 -0.60 -4.12 -63.03
CA MET A 1 -1.99 -4.25 -62.51
C MET A 1 -2.15 -5.66 -61.98
N LEU A 2 -2.17 -5.81 -60.65
CA LEU A 2 -2.07 -7.10 -59.97
C LEU A 2 -3.43 -7.78 -59.84
N LYS A 3 -3.42 -9.07 -60.16
CA LYS A 3 -4.55 -10.01 -60.17
C LYS A 3 -4.82 -10.55 -58.76
N ASN A 4 -6.10 -10.80 -58.50
CA ASN A 4 -6.71 -11.80 -57.62
C ASN A 4 -5.76 -12.67 -56.76
N TYR A 5 -5.87 -12.54 -55.44
CA TYR A 5 -5.29 -13.47 -54.48
C TYR A 5 -6.22 -14.68 -54.28
N GLY A 6 -5.85 -15.79 -54.89
CA GLY A 6 -6.19 -17.12 -54.37
C GLY A 6 -5.09 -17.60 -53.42
N GLY A 7 -5.44 -18.54 -52.52
CA GLY A 7 -4.43 -19.39 -51.88
C GLY A 7 -4.65 -19.67 -50.41
N ALA A 8 -5.58 -20.58 -50.10
CA ALA A 8 -5.56 -21.33 -48.84
C ALA A 8 -4.31 -22.22 -48.79
N SER A 9 -3.44 -22.05 -47.78
CA SER A 9 -2.32 -22.96 -47.53
C SER A 9 -2.48 -23.72 -46.22
N ARG A 10 -2.69 -25.01 -46.40
CA ARG A 10 -2.53 -26.20 -45.54
C ARG A 10 -1.44 -26.07 -44.44
N ARG A 11 -1.83 -26.27 -43.16
CA ARG A 11 -1.27 -27.30 -42.24
C ARG A 11 -1.87 -27.20 -40.83
N ALA A 12 -3.12 -27.63 -40.67
CA ALA A 12 -3.56 -28.25 -39.43
C ALA A 12 -3.12 -29.71 -39.48
N ARG A 13 -2.31 -30.17 -38.51
CA ARG A 13 -2.18 -31.56 -38.02
C ARG A 13 -0.92 -31.67 -37.14
N ARG A 14 -1.08 -31.35 -35.86
CA ARG A 14 -0.41 -32.00 -34.72
C ARG A 14 -1.23 -31.64 -33.50
N TRP A 15 -1.31 -32.56 -32.53
CA TRP A 15 -2.23 -32.56 -31.37
C TRP A 15 -3.64 -33.04 -31.72
N GLY A 16 -3.79 -34.36 -31.77
CA GLY A 16 -5.09 -34.99 -31.66
C GLY A 16 -5.67 -34.74 -30.27
N LEU A 17 -6.76 -33.98 -30.19
CA LEU A 17 -7.69 -34.02 -29.08
C LEU A 17 -9.09 -34.20 -29.67
N LYS A 18 -9.75 -35.26 -29.21
CA LYS A 18 -11.11 -35.66 -29.59
C LYS A 18 -12.10 -34.54 -29.23
N LEU A 19 -13.00 -34.27 -30.16
CA LEU A 19 -14.18 -33.42 -29.98
C LEU A 19 -15.00 -33.91 -28.78
N LEU A 20 -15.15 -33.06 -27.76
CA LEU A 20 -16.19 -33.21 -26.74
C LEU A 20 -17.36 -32.26 -27.09
N PRO A 21 -18.61 -32.76 -27.12
CA PRO A 21 -19.78 -31.98 -27.52
C PRO A 21 -20.45 -31.36 -26.30
N TYR A 22 -19.90 -30.29 -25.75
CA TYR A 22 -20.58 -29.44 -24.74
C TYR A 22 -20.09 -28.00 -24.89
N ALA A 23 -20.44 -27.40 -26.02
CA ALA A 23 -20.02 -26.04 -26.40
C ALA A 23 -21.17 -25.01 -26.29
N SER A 24 -22.02 -25.09 -25.26
CA SER A 24 -23.12 -24.12 -25.06
C SER A 24 -23.13 -23.38 -23.73
N VAL A 25 -22.16 -23.58 -22.82
CA VAL A 25 -22.12 -22.84 -21.53
C VAL A 25 -20.81 -22.06 -21.32
N ILE A 26 -19.79 -22.24 -22.16
CA ILE A 26 -18.49 -21.54 -22.05
C ILE A 26 -18.33 -20.46 -23.14
N ALA A 27 -19.39 -19.70 -23.40
CA ALA A 27 -19.32 -18.50 -24.26
C ALA A 27 -19.23 -17.19 -23.44
N SER A 28 -19.42 -17.23 -22.11
CA SER A 28 -19.37 -16.04 -21.26
C SER A 28 -18.02 -15.81 -20.55
N VAL A 29 -17.09 -16.78 -20.61
CA VAL A 29 -15.79 -16.71 -19.89
C VAL A 29 -14.61 -16.36 -20.81
N LEU A 30 -14.86 -16.18 -22.12
CA LEU A 30 -13.88 -15.75 -23.12
C LEU A 30 -14.18 -14.36 -23.68
N PHE A 31 -14.75 -13.47 -22.85
CA PHE A 31 -14.89 -12.04 -23.13
C PHE A 31 -13.85 -11.21 -22.34
N VAL A 32 -12.64 -11.76 -22.18
CA VAL A 32 -11.46 -11.05 -21.70
C VAL A 32 -10.35 -11.33 -22.72
N LYS A 33 -9.76 -10.27 -23.30
CA LYS A 33 -8.75 -10.26 -24.39
C LYS A 33 -9.25 -10.16 -25.84
N ARG A 34 -10.22 -9.30 -26.12
CA ARG A 34 -10.24 -8.56 -27.40
C ARG A 34 -10.18 -7.06 -27.13
N GLY A 35 -8.99 -6.60 -26.75
CA GLY A 35 -8.62 -5.20 -26.88
C GLY A 35 -8.50 -4.87 -28.36
N LEU A 36 -9.60 -4.44 -28.98
CA LEU A 36 -9.56 -3.84 -30.31
C LEU A 36 -9.07 -2.41 -30.15
N CYS A 37 -7.75 -2.24 -30.24
CA CYS A 37 -7.11 -0.94 -30.38
C CYS A 37 -7.37 -0.45 -31.82
N LYS A 38 -8.36 0.41 -32.01
CA LYS A 38 -8.53 1.14 -33.27
C LYS A 38 -7.75 2.45 -33.19
N THR A 39 -6.69 2.52 -34.01
CA THR A 39 -6.13 3.70 -34.68
C THR A 39 -6.19 5.05 -33.93
N GLY A 40 -5.00 5.56 -33.59
CA GLY A 40 -4.77 7.01 -33.58
C GLY A 40 -5.28 7.76 -32.36
N ASN A 41 -4.97 7.29 -31.15
CA ASN A 41 -4.50 8.10 -30.04
C ASN A 41 -4.11 7.16 -28.90
N LYS A 42 -2.96 7.45 -28.30
CA LYS A 42 -2.33 6.71 -27.20
C LYS A 42 -3.39 6.41 -26.12
N CYS A 43 -3.79 5.15 -25.95
CA CYS A 43 -4.55 4.71 -24.79
C CYS A 43 -3.65 4.82 -23.54
N ILE A 44 -3.66 5.97 -22.88
CA ILE A 44 -3.03 6.18 -21.57
C ILE A 44 -4.14 6.11 -20.51
N LEU A 45 -4.69 4.93 -20.25
CA LEU A 45 -5.68 4.75 -19.17
C LEU A 45 -5.46 3.46 -18.39
N GLN A 46 -4.19 3.10 -18.14
CA GLN A 46 -3.83 2.05 -17.18
C GLN A 46 -2.62 2.43 -16.28
N GLY A 47 -2.20 3.70 -16.26
CA GLY A 47 -1.03 4.14 -15.47
C GLY A 47 -1.32 5.10 -14.31
N LYS A 48 -2.47 5.80 -14.33
CA LYS A 48 -2.78 6.83 -13.31
C LYS A 48 -3.27 6.25 -11.98
N TRP A 49 -3.88 5.07 -11.98
CA TRP A 49 -4.42 4.46 -10.76
C TRP A 49 -3.32 3.82 -9.90
N GLN A 50 -2.32 3.16 -10.51
CA GLN A 50 -1.18 2.62 -9.75
C GLN A 50 -0.28 3.73 -9.18
N GLN A 51 -0.01 4.79 -9.94
CA GLN A 51 0.86 5.87 -9.49
C GLN A 51 0.27 6.68 -8.34
N ASN A 52 -1.04 6.95 -8.36
CA ASN A 52 -1.68 7.66 -7.25
C ASN A 52 -1.60 6.86 -5.93
N MET A 53 -1.76 5.53 -5.97
CA MET A 53 -1.75 4.68 -4.77
C MET A 53 -0.36 4.61 -4.10
N GLU A 54 0.73 4.55 -4.86
CA GLU A 54 2.09 4.58 -4.31
C GLU A 54 2.47 5.95 -3.71
N THR A 55 1.95 7.06 -4.26
CA THR A 55 2.17 8.40 -3.67
C THR A 55 1.41 8.60 -2.35
N MET A 56 0.18 8.09 -2.22
CA MET A 56 -0.60 8.22 -0.97
C MET A 56 0.01 7.40 0.16
N ALA A 57 0.51 6.18 -0.12
CA ALA A 57 1.16 5.33 0.88
C ALA A 57 2.46 5.93 1.44
N LYS A 58 3.13 6.78 0.65
CA LYS A 58 4.30 7.54 1.11
C LYS A 58 3.92 8.78 1.92
N GLU A 59 2.67 9.21 1.84
CA GLU A 59 2.20 10.48 2.38
C GLU A 59 1.87 10.40 3.88
N ILE A 60 1.36 9.26 4.36
CA ILE A 60 0.94 9.14 5.77
C ILE A 60 2.12 9.22 6.74
N PRO A 61 3.21 8.44 6.60
CA PRO A 61 4.36 8.56 7.50
C PRO A 61 5.00 9.96 7.48
N ASP A 62 5.00 10.61 6.31
CA ASP A 62 5.54 11.97 6.15
C ASP A 62 4.63 13.03 6.81
N GLN A 63 3.30 12.86 6.73
CA GLN A 63 2.33 13.72 7.42
C GLN A 63 2.46 13.59 8.94
N VAL A 64 2.51 12.36 9.46
CA VAL A 64 2.70 12.11 10.90
C VAL A 64 4.02 12.68 11.37
N LYS A 65 5.11 12.44 10.62
CA LYS A 65 6.42 13.02 10.91
C LYS A 65 6.38 14.54 10.99
N LYS A 66 5.71 15.19 10.04
CA LYS A 66 5.60 16.65 10.01
C LYS A 66 4.78 17.17 11.20
N ALA A 67 3.68 16.51 11.53
CA ALA A 67 2.81 16.89 12.65
C ALA A 67 3.54 16.78 14.00
N VAL A 68 4.24 15.67 14.24
CA VAL A 68 4.98 15.44 15.50
C VAL A 68 6.17 16.40 15.60
N ARG A 69 6.94 16.61 14.52
CA ARG A 69 8.10 17.52 14.53
C ARG A 69 7.75 19.00 14.72
N GLN A 70 6.50 19.38 14.48
CA GLN A 70 6.02 20.74 14.82
C GLN A 70 5.89 20.93 16.34
N ILE A 71 5.68 19.85 17.08
CA ILE A 71 5.49 19.84 18.53
C ILE A 71 6.84 19.59 19.22
N ASP A 72 7.52 18.50 18.85
CA ASP A 72 8.84 18.15 19.36
C ASP A 72 9.76 17.77 18.18
N LYS A 73 10.80 18.60 17.96
CA LYS A 73 11.73 18.47 16.84
C LYS A 73 12.64 17.26 16.97
N ASP A 74 12.90 16.81 18.19
CA ASP A 74 13.86 15.75 18.51
C ASP A 74 13.15 14.41 18.82
N ALA A 75 11.83 14.36 18.59
CA ALA A 75 11.04 13.15 18.72
C ALA A 75 11.49 12.07 17.72
N ALA A 76 11.69 10.86 18.22
CA ALA A 76 11.95 9.69 17.37
C ALA A 76 10.63 9.03 17.00
N ILE A 77 10.43 8.76 15.70
CA ILE A 77 9.18 8.19 15.19
C ILE A 77 9.49 6.89 14.47
N ILE A 78 8.93 5.80 14.99
CA ILE A 78 9.17 4.44 14.51
C ILE A 78 7.85 3.88 14.00
N LEU A 79 7.81 3.48 12.73
CA LEU A 79 6.71 2.70 12.18
C LEU A 79 6.94 1.23 12.52
N PHE A 80 5.93 0.56 13.06
CA PHE A 80 5.98 -0.87 13.33
C PHE A 80 4.76 -1.59 12.75
N GLY A 81 4.56 -2.85 13.13
CA GLY A 81 3.42 -3.64 12.69
C GLY A 81 3.54 -4.13 11.25
N SER A 82 2.39 -4.39 10.62
CA SER A 82 2.36 -5.04 9.31
C SER A 82 2.94 -4.17 8.18
N ARG A 83 2.70 -2.86 8.27
CA ARG A 83 3.22 -1.87 7.32
C ARG A 83 4.74 -1.77 7.34
N ALA A 84 5.37 -1.97 8.50
CA ALA A 84 6.83 -1.98 8.62
C ALA A 84 7.45 -3.27 8.05
N ARG A 85 6.80 -4.43 8.26
CA ARG A 85 7.26 -5.73 7.74
C ARG A 85 7.03 -5.92 6.24
N GLY A 86 6.12 -5.15 5.65
CA GLY A 86 5.75 -5.28 4.23
C GLY A 86 4.77 -6.43 3.94
N ASP A 87 4.11 -6.95 4.98
CA ASP A 87 3.01 -7.93 4.89
C ASP A 87 1.63 -7.25 4.95
N SER A 88 1.58 -5.92 4.85
CA SER A 88 0.36 -5.12 4.92
C SER A 88 -0.49 -5.19 3.65
N ASN A 89 -1.82 -5.19 3.83
CA ASN A 89 -2.81 -5.05 2.77
C ASN A 89 -3.26 -3.58 2.66
N SER A 90 -4.11 -3.25 1.69
CA SER A 90 -4.65 -1.89 1.53
C SER A 90 -5.35 -1.37 2.79
N ASN A 91 -6.01 -2.24 3.55
CA ASN A 91 -6.80 -1.89 4.74
C ASN A 91 -6.05 -2.14 6.05
N SER A 92 -4.72 -2.25 6.02
CA SER A 92 -3.93 -2.46 7.22
C SER A 92 -3.73 -1.15 7.98
N ASP A 93 -3.98 -1.18 9.29
CA ASP A 93 -3.75 -0.05 10.19
C ASP A 93 -2.28 0.41 10.16
N TRP A 94 -2.06 1.67 10.50
CA TRP A 94 -0.74 2.27 10.61
C TRP A 94 -0.33 2.39 12.08
N ASP A 95 0.65 1.57 12.48
CA ASP A 95 1.13 1.55 13.87
C ASP A 95 2.42 2.37 14.03
N PHE A 96 2.36 3.42 14.84
CA PHE A 96 3.50 4.29 15.14
C PHE A 96 3.85 4.28 16.63
N LEU A 97 5.16 4.28 16.91
CA LEU A 97 5.74 4.56 18.21
C LEU A 97 6.43 5.92 18.14
N ILE A 98 5.97 6.85 18.96
CA ILE A 98 6.51 8.21 19.06
C ILE A 98 7.21 8.32 20.41
N LEU A 99 8.53 8.49 20.37
CA LEU A 99 9.37 8.63 21.56
C LEU A 99 9.81 10.07 21.71
N LEU A 100 9.44 10.66 22.84
CA LEU A 100 9.76 12.04 23.19
C LEU A 100 10.96 12.06 24.15
N ASN A 101 11.84 13.05 23.98
CA ASN A 101 12.95 13.24 24.92
C ASN A 101 12.47 13.94 26.20
N ASN A 102 11.47 14.81 26.07
CA ASN A 102 10.84 15.50 27.19
C ASN A 102 9.80 14.62 27.89
N PRO A 103 9.50 14.87 29.18
CA PRO A 103 8.42 14.19 29.88
C PRO A 103 7.09 14.35 29.13
N VAL A 104 6.39 13.24 28.93
CA VAL A 104 5.06 13.26 28.30
C VAL A 104 4.05 13.74 29.32
N THR A 105 3.57 14.97 29.15
CA THR A 105 2.44 15.49 29.91
C THR A 105 1.14 15.11 29.19
N SER A 106 0.04 14.98 29.94
CA SER A 106 -1.27 14.65 29.36
C SER A 106 -1.71 15.68 28.31
N GLU A 107 -1.38 16.97 28.50
CA GLU A 107 -1.66 18.02 27.52
C GLU A 107 -0.89 17.81 26.21
N LEU A 108 0.41 17.50 26.29
CA LEU A 108 1.24 17.26 25.12
C LEU A 108 0.79 16.00 24.37
N GLU A 109 0.44 14.95 25.10
CA GLU A 109 -0.14 13.73 24.55
C GLU A 109 -1.44 14.02 23.80
N GLU A 110 -2.35 14.80 24.39
CA GLU A 110 -3.60 15.22 23.76
C GLU A 110 -3.37 16.01 22.48
N ILE A 111 -2.42 16.96 22.48
CA ILE A 111 -2.08 17.74 21.28
C ILE A 111 -1.59 16.82 20.16
N ILE A 112 -0.70 15.86 20.46
CA ILE A 112 -0.20 14.92 19.46
C ILE A 112 -1.34 14.03 18.95
N ARG A 113 -2.16 13.47 19.85
CA ARG A 113 -3.30 12.61 19.46
C ARG A 113 -4.29 13.36 18.58
N ASN A 114 -4.63 14.61 18.92
CA ASN A 114 -5.51 15.45 18.10
C ASN A 114 -4.94 15.68 16.70
N LYS A 115 -3.62 15.89 16.57
CA LYS A 115 -2.98 16.03 15.25
C LYS A 115 -2.99 14.75 14.43
N ILE A 116 -2.84 13.60 15.08
CA ILE A 116 -2.94 12.30 14.41
C ILE A 116 -4.37 12.07 13.95
N TYR A 117 -5.35 12.36 14.80
CA TYR A 117 -6.77 12.26 14.48
C TYR A 117 -7.16 13.15 13.28
N ASP A 118 -6.63 14.38 13.20
CA ASP A 118 -6.80 15.24 12.02
C ASP A 118 -6.27 14.61 10.73
N ILE A 119 -5.22 13.76 10.81
CA ILE A 119 -4.65 13.06 9.66
C ILE A 119 -5.55 11.86 9.31
N GLU A 120 -5.94 11.06 10.30
CA GLU A 120 -6.87 9.92 10.12
C GLU A 120 -8.14 10.34 9.37
N LEU A 121 -8.76 11.45 9.79
CA LEU A 121 -9.96 11.98 9.14
C LEU A 121 -9.73 12.46 7.70
N LYS A 122 -8.53 12.95 7.38
CA LYS A 122 -8.20 13.42 6.01
C LYS A 122 -7.88 12.28 5.07
N THR A 123 -7.24 11.24 5.59
CA THR A 123 -6.77 10.11 4.79
C THR A 123 -7.77 8.96 4.76
N ASP A 124 -8.77 8.95 5.65
CA ASP A 124 -9.72 7.84 5.85
C ASP A 124 -8.99 6.54 6.21
N GLU A 125 -7.91 6.66 6.96
CA GLU A 125 -7.01 5.56 7.34
C GLU A 125 -6.89 5.51 8.86
N VAL A 126 -6.77 4.30 9.42
CA VAL A 126 -6.66 4.08 10.87
C VAL A 126 -5.19 4.18 11.28
N ILE A 127 -4.88 5.04 12.24
CA ILE A 127 -3.53 5.30 12.73
C ILE A 127 -3.47 5.06 14.25
N THR A 128 -2.83 3.96 14.64
CA THR A 128 -2.55 3.70 16.05
C THR A 128 -1.22 4.35 16.45
N ALA A 129 -1.22 5.17 17.50
CA ALA A 129 -0.01 5.80 18.01
C ALA A 129 0.21 5.54 19.51
N ILE A 130 1.38 4.98 19.82
CA ILE A 130 1.92 4.86 21.17
C ILE A 130 2.86 6.06 21.38
N ILE A 131 2.58 6.89 22.38
CA ILE A 131 3.34 8.10 22.69
C ILE A 131 3.94 7.90 24.06
N GLU A 132 5.28 7.85 24.14
CA GLU A 132 5.99 7.57 25.38
C GLU A 132 7.25 8.42 25.50
N GLN A 133 7.71 8.61 26.74
CA GLN A 133 9.02 9.19 26.96
C GLN A 133 10.08 8.12 26.66
N LYS A 134 11.17 8.50 25.98
CA LYS A 134 12.26 7.59 25.64
C LYS A 134 12.83 6.83 26.86
N THR A 135 13.04 7.53 27.97
CA THR A 135 13.57 6.94 29.21
C THR A 135 12.60 5.96 29.87
N GLU A 136 11.29 6.20 29.75
CA GLU A 136 10.27 5.28 30.25
C GLU A 136 10.13 4.06 29.33
N TRP A 137 10.20 4.28 28.02
CA TRP A 137 10.15 3.22 27.02
C TRP A 137 11.27 2.17 27.20
N GLU A 138 12.48 2.61 27.50
CA GLU A 138 13.64 1.74 27.75
C GLU A 138 13.45 0.81 28.97
N LYS A 139 12.55 1.15 29.91
CA LYS A 139 12.23 0.27 31.05
C LYS A 139 11.45 -0.98 30.61
N TYR A 140 10.73 -0.91 29.49
CA TYR A 140 9.95 -2.02 28.95
C TYR A 140 10.77 -2.95 28.05
N GLN A 141 12.11 -2.93 28.13
CA GLN A 141 12.98 -3.75 27.29
C GLN A 141 12.67 -5.26 27.29
N GLU A 142 12.08 -5.78 28.37
CA GLU A 142 11.67 -7.18 28.46
C GLU A 142 10.33 -7.49 27.79
N ALA A 143 9.51 -6.47 27.51
CA ALA A 143 8.22 -6.64 26.87
C ALA A 143 8.39 -7.15 25.44
N LEU A 144 7.54 -8.10 25.05
CA LEU A 144 7.55 -8.66 23.70
C LEU A 144 7.36 -7.59 22.62
N LEU A 145 6.50 -6.59 22.90
CA LEU A 145 6.28 -5.46 21.99
C LEU A 145 7.56 -4.65 21.77
N TYR A 146 8.31 -4.37 22.83
CA TYR A 146 9.58 -3.65 22.73
C TYR A 146 10.56 -4.40 21.83
N LYS A 147 10.73 -5.71 22.07
CA LYS A 147 11.64 -6.57 21.28
C LYS A 147 11.22 -6.61 19.81
N ASN A 148 9.93 -6.77 19.53
CA ASN A 148 9.40 -6.77 18.17
C ASN A 148 9.65 -5.44 17.45
N ILE A 149 9.43 -4.30 18.11
CA ILE A 149 9.66 -2.98 17.52
C ILE A 149 11.16 -2.74 17.32
N ALA A 150 12.02 -3.18 18.24
CA ALA A 150 13.46 -3.05 18.09
C ALA A 150 14.01 -3.86 16.91
N GLU A 151 13.45 -5.06 16.65
CA GLU A 151 13.88 -5.93 15.55
C GLU A 151 13.27 -5.55 14.19
N GLN A 152 12.00 -5.17 14.16
CA GLN A 152 11.20 -5.04 12.93
C GLN A 152 10.77 -3.59 12.64
N GLY A 153 10.92 -2.69 13.61
CA GLY A 153 10.53 -1.29 13.47
C GLY A 153 11.38 -0.56 12.45
N LYS A 154 10.76 0.38 11.74
CA LYS A 154 11.42 1.24 10.77
C LYS A 154 11.43 2.68 11.27
N LEU A 155 12.62 3.23 11.47
CA LEU A 155 12.77 4.64 11.84
C LEU A 155 12.33 5.53 10.66
N VAL A 156 11.39 6.43 10.94
CA VAL A 156 10.83 7.38 9.98
C VAL A 156 11.40 8.79 10.21
N ALA A 157 11.69 9.13 11.48
CA ALA A 157 12.12 10.47 11.88
C ALA A 157 13.06 10.45 13.08
#